data_AF-A0A4Y8L9T8-F1
#
_entry.id   AF-A0A4Y8L9T8-F1
#
_cell.length_a   1.000
_cell.length_b   1.000
_cell.length_c   1.000
_cell.angle_alpha   90.00
_cell.angle_beta   90.00
_cell.angle_gamma   90.00
#
_symmetry.space_group_name_H-M   'P 1'
#
loop_
_entity.id
_entity.type
_entity.pdbx_description
1 polymer ?
#
loop_
_entity_poly.entity_id
_entity_poly.type
_entity_poly.pdbx_seq_one_letter_code
_entity_poly.pdbx_strand_id
1 'polypeptide(L)' 'MNHDNLEKIVLKRIDEMRKEMFLTANHHGVGSTQTLKCSQKLDRLINIHLRYFSNAAA' A
#
# COMPACT_ATOMS: atom_id res chain seq x y z
N MET A 1 5.91 10.26 18.87
CA MET A 1 4.92 10.21 17.76
C MET A 1 3.66 9.58 18.30
N ASN A 2 2.49 10.18 18.05
CA ASN A 2 1.21 9.62 18.49
C ASN A 2 0.72 8.52 17.53
N HIS A 3 -0.06 7.56 18.02
CA HIS A 3 -0.57 6.41 17.27
C HIS A 3 -1.32 6.83 16.00
N ASP A 4 -2.23 7.81 16.11
CA ASP A 4 -3.01 8.38 15.00
C ASP A 4 -2.13 9.04 13.92
N ASN A 5 -0.98 9.59 14.33
CA ASN A 5 -0.06 10.22 13.38
C ASN A 5 0.70 9.18 12.56
N LEU A 6 1.01 8.03 13.17
CA LEU A 6 1.62 6.89 12.46
C LEU A 6 0.64 6.26 11.48
N GLU A 7 -0.63 6.09 11.87
CA GLU A 7 -1.68 5.58 10.98
C GLU A 7 -1.83 6.46 9.74
N LYS A 8 -1.92 7.79 9.93
CA LYS A 8 -2.01 8.75 8.82
C LYS A 8 -0.82 8.67 7.87
N ILE A 9 0.39 8.46 8.38
CA ILE A 9 1.59 8.27 7.55
C ILE A 9 1.48 7.00 6.71
N VAL A 10 1.03 5.89 7.31
CA VAL A 10 0.84 4.62 6.61
C VAL A 10 -0.23 4.75 5.52
N LEU A 11 -1.39 5.35 5.85
CA LEU A 11 -2.47 5.60 4.89
C LEU A 11 -2.01 6.48 3.72
N LYS A 12 -1.29 7.57 4.00
CA LYS A 12 -0.73 8.43 2.95
C LYS A 12 0.19 7.64 2.01
N ARG A 13 1.04 6.77 2.58
CA ARG A 13 1.95 5.96 1.79
C ARG A 13 1.24 4.90 0.94
N ILE A 14 0.15 4.31 1.46
CA ILE A 14 -0.72 3.40 0.69
C ILE A 14 -1.30 4.12 -0.52
N ASP A 15 -1.82 5.34 -0.35
CA ASP A 15 -2.40 6.11 -1.46
C ASP A 15 -1.37 6.55 -2.50
N GLU A 16 -0.17 6.96 -2.06
CA GLU A 16 0.94 7.23 -2.99
C GLU A 16 1.29 6.00 -3.83
N MET A 17 1.36 4.83 -3.19
CA MET A 17 1.78 3.62 -3.89
C MET A 17 0.67 3.01 -4.77
N ARG A 18 -0.60 3.27 -4.45
CA ARG A 18 -1.73 3.02 -5.38
C ARG A 18 -1.58 3.80 -6.68
N LYS A 19 -1.23 5.10 -6.59
CA LYS A 19 -0.97 5.93 -7.77
C LYS A 19 0.23 5.42 -8.57
N GLU A 20 1.32 5.06 -7.88
CA GLU A 20 2.51 4.48 -8.52
C GLU A 20 2.18 3.17 -9.26
N MET A 21 1.39 2.29 -8.63
CA MET A 21 0.95 1.03 -9.26
C MET A 21 0.10 1.28 -10.49
N PHE A 22 -0.83 2.24 -10.44
CA PHE A 22 -1.66 2.60 -11.60
C PHE A 22 -0.79 3.11 -12.76
N LEU A 23 0.17 4.00 -12.49
CA LEU A 23 1.11 4.51 -13.50
C LEU A 23 1.98 3.38 -14.08
N THR A 24 2.48 2.50 -13.22
CA THR A 24 3.30 1.34 -13.60
C THR A 24 2.50 0.37 -14.47
N ALA A 25 1.25 0.08 -14.10
CA ALA A 25 0.33 -0.76 -14.85
C ALA A 25 -0.01 -0.16 -16.21
N ASN A 26 -0.23 1.16 -16.27
CA ASN A 26 -0.50 1.86 -17.51
C ASN A 26 0.71 1.84 -18.45
N HIS A 27 1.94 1.93 -17.92
CA HIS A 27 3.16 1.97 -18.72
C HIS A 27 3.69 0.58 -19.13
N HIS A 28 3.63 -0.40 -18.24
CA HIS A 28 4.22 -1.74 -18.44
C HIS A 28 3.19 -2.85 -18.64
N GLY A 29 1.91 -2.60 -18.36
CA GLY A 29 0.85 -3.60 -18.31
C GLY A 29 0.64 -4.17 -16.90
N VAL A 30 -0.59 -4.60 -16.63
CA VAL A 30 -1.03 -5.10 -15.31
C VAL A 30 -0.26 -6.35 -14.87
N GLY A 31 0.02 -7.26 -15.81
CA GLY A 31 0.74 -8.51 -15.55
C GLY A 31 2.26 -8.40 -15.60
N SER A 32 2.81 -7.21 -15.81
CA SER A 32 4.27 -7.04 -15.87
C SER A 32 4.92 -7.28 -14.52
N THR A 33 6.16 -7.75 -14.53
CA THR A 33 6.96 -7.94 -13.32
C THR A 33 7.06 -6.65 -12.47
N GLN A 34 7.09 -5.48 -13.12
CA GLN A 34 7.13 -4.18 -12.47
C GLN A 34 5.82 -3.92 -11.70
N THR A 35 4.68 -4.11 -12.35
CA THR A 35 3.37 -3.93 -11.73
C THR A 35 3.13 -4.94 -10.62
N LEU A 36 3.51 -6.21 -10.82
CA LEU A 36 3.41 -7.24 -9.78
C LEU A 36 4.28 -6.92 -8.56
N LYS A 37 5.52 -6.44 -8.76
CA LYS A 37 6.38 -5.99 -7.66
C LYS A 37 5.77 -4.79 -6.92
N CYS A 38 5.12 -3.88 -7.65
CA CYS A 38 4.43 -2.73 -7.06
C CYS A 38 3.22 -3.19 -6.22
N SER A 39 2.40 -4.11 -6.74
CA SER A 39 1.25 -4.67 -6.01
C SER A 39 1.69 -5.38 -4.72
N GLN A 40 2.75 -6.19 -4.77
CA GLN A 40 3.27 -6.88 -3.58
C GLN A 40 3.78 -5.92 -2.50
N LYS A 41 4.36 -4.78 -2.90
CA LYS A 41 4.71 -3.72 -1.94
C LYS A 41 3.46 -3.11 -1.33
N LEU A 42 2.41 -2.89 -2.13
CA LEU A 42 1.16 -2.28 -1.69
C LEU A 42 0.43 -3.17 -0.69
N ASP A 43 0.35 -4.46 -0.98
CA ASP A 43 -0.23 -5.46 -0.09
C ASP A 43 0.50 -5.51 1.26
N ARG A 44 1.83 -5.37 1.27
CA ARG A 44 2.59 -5.29 2.53
C ARG A 44 2.21 -4.06 3.37
N LEU A 45 2.05 -2.90 2.77
CA LEU A 45 1.63 -1.69 3.51
C LEU A 45 0.19 -1.81 4.01
N ILE A 46 -0.71 -2.35 3.19
CA ILE A 46 -2.09 -2.61 3.60
C ILE A 46 -2.12 -3.59 4.77
N ASN A 47 -1.33 -4.67 4.71
CA ASN A 47 -1.23 -5.63 5.82
C ASN A 47 -0.67 -5.01 7.10
N ILE A 48 0.31 -4.09 7.01
CA ILE A 48 0.80 -3.35 8.17
C ILE A 48 -0.35 -2.50 8.74
N HIS A 49 -1.08 -1.77 7.90
CA HIS A 49 -2.22 -0.98 8.34
C HIS A 49 -3.27 -1.85 9.08
N LEU A 50 -3.62 -2.99 8.47
CA LEU A 50 -4.62 -3.92 9.00
C LEU A 50 -4.18 -4.67 10.26
N ARG A 51 -2.88 -4.80 10.53
CA ARG A 51 -2.39 -5.50 11.73
C ARG A 51 -2.22 -4.58 12.92
N TYR A 52 -1.88 -3.32 12.68
CA TYR A 52 -1.46 -2.41 13.74
C TYR A 52 -2.43 -1.27 14.02
N PHE A 53 -3.37 -0.97 13.11
CA PHE A 53 -4.23 0.22 13.21
C PHE A 53 -5.70 -0.11 13.03
N SER A 54 -6.05 -0.83 11.97
CA SER A 54 -7.38 -1.44 11.93
C SER A 54 -7.32 -2.67 12.82
N ASN A 55 -8.01 -2.68 13.96
CA ASN A 55 -8.26 -3.93 14.68
C ASN A 55 -9.07 -4.85 13.74
N ALA A 56 -8.41 -5.58 12.85
CA ALA A 56 -8.99 -6.75 12.24
C ALA A 56 -9.15 -7.74 13.39
N ALA A 57 -10.37 -7.75 13.95
CA ALA A 57 -10.82 -8.67 14.96
C ALA A 57 -10.40 -10.11 14.58
N ALA A 58 -9.96 -10.84 15.61
CA ALA A 58 -9.94 -12.30 15.75
C ALA A 58 -10.02 -13.15 14.47
#